data_AF-A0A7Z9XD55-F1
#
_entry.id   AF-A0A7Z9XD55-F1
#
_cell.length_a   1.000
_cell.length_b   1.000
_cell.length_c   1.000
_cell.angle_alpha   90.00
_cell.angle_beta   90.00
_cell.angle_gamma   90.00
#
_symmetry.space_group_name_H-M   'P 1'
#
loop_
_entity.id
_entity.type
_entity.pdbx_description
1 polymer ?
#
loop_
_entity_poly.entity_id
_entity_poly.type
_entity_poly.pdbx_seq_one_letter_code
_entity_poly.pdbx_strand_id
1 'polypeptide(L)'
;MPAIDDIRVFAARCFSNARGSHDWDHTQRVYNLCMHIGGVEGADLEALEIAAYLHDVGRSYECESKGAVCHAERGAEIARNLLKEYPLSDERKANIIHCI
;
A
#
# COMPACT_ATOMS: atom_id res chain seq x y z
N MET A 1 -17.75 9.04 4.48
CA MET A 1 -16.39 9.19 3.92
C MET A 1 -15.62 7.97 4.36
N PRO A 2 -14.90 7.28 3.46
CA PRO A 2 -14.10 6.12 3.85
C PRO A 2 -13.00 6.57 4.82
N ALA A 3 -12.77 5.77 5.86
CA ALA A 3 -11.73 6.01 6.85
C ALA A 3 -10.42 5.37 6.38
N ILE A 4 -9.27 5.88 6.82
CA ILE A 4 -7.96 5.27 6.51
C ILE A 4 -7.90 3.81 6.98
N ASP A 5 -8.62 3.46 8.05
CA ASP A 5 -8.74 2.07 8.50
C ASP A 5 -9.32 1.13 7.43
N ASP A 6 -10.19 1.65 6.53
CA ASP A 6 -10.74 0.89 5.39
C ASP A 6 -9.64 0.49 4.39
N ILE A 7 -8.56 1.28 4.28
CA ILE A 7 -7.39 0.97 3.43
C ILE A 7 -6.64 -0.23 4.02
N ARG A 8 -6.46 -0.28 5.34
CA ARG A 8 -5.84 -1.44 6.01
C ARG A 8 -6.66 -2.70 5.77
N VAL A 9 -7.98 -2.61 5.91
CA VAL A 9 -8.89 -3.74 5.64
C VAL A 9 -8.83 -4.17 4.18
N PHE A 10 -8.79 -3.21 3.25
CA PHE A 10 -8.62 -3.49 1.82
C PHE A 10 -7.30 -4.22 1.56
N ALA A 11 -6.18 -3.70 2.06
CA ALA A 11 -4.87 -4.30 1.91
C ALA A 11 -4.85 -5.73 2.47
N ALA A 12 -5.31 -5.94 3.71
CA ALA A 12 -5.38 -7.26 4.33
C ALA A 12 -6.16 -8.28 3.48
N ARG A 13 -7.24 -7.85 2.81
CA ARG A 13 -8.00 -8.71 1.88
C ARG A 13 -7.21 -9.09 0.64
N CYS A 14 -6.41 -8.19 0.07
CA CYS A 14 -5.51 -8.49 -1.06
C CYS A 14 -4.52 -9.61 -0.71
N PHE A 15 -4.11 -9.71 0.56
CA PHE A 15 -3.18 -10.74 1.04
C PHE A 15 -3.87 -12.02 1.56
N SER A 16 -5.20 -12.15 1.48
CA SER A 16 -5.94 -13.31 2.02
C SER A 16 -5.49 -14.67 1.48
N ASN A 17 -4.95 -14.70 0.26
CA ASN A 17 -4.39 -15.90 -0.37
C ASN A 17 -2.86 -15.85 -0.54
N ALA A 18 -2.21 -14.80 -0.03
CA ALA A 18 -0.76 -14.65 -0.09
C ALA A 18 -0.08 -15.71 0.79
N ARG A 19 1.09 -16.16 0.37
CA ARG A 19 1.90 -17.16 1.08
C ARG A 19 3.38 -16.76 1.01
N GLY A 20 4.16 -17.21 1.98
CA GLY A 20 5.60 -17.00 1.99
C GLY A 20 5.99 -15.62 2.50
N SER A 21 7.07 -15.04 1.98
CA SER A 21 7.70 -13.84 2.55
C SER A 21 6.94 -12.53 2.35
N HIS A 22 5.83 -12.54 1.60
CA HIS A 22 5.02 -11.37 1.22
C HIS A 22 3.55 -11.53 1.61
N ASP A 23 3.29 -12.17 2.74
CA ASP A 23 1.95 -12.26 3.33
C ASP A 23 1.59 -11.01 4.14
N TRP A 24 0.44 -11.03 4.80
CA TRP A 24 -0.03 -9.88 5.58
C TRP A 24 0.95 -9.48 6.69
N ASP A 25 1.61 -10.45 7.32
CA ASP A 25 2.58 -10.19 8.39
C ASP A 25 3.78 -9.39 7.85
N HIS A 26 4.19 -9.61 6.59
CA HIS A 26 5.21 -8.78 5.94
C HIS A 26 4.79 -7.31 5.89
N THR A 27 3.61 -7.03 5.35
CA THR A 27 3.07 -5.66 5.25
C THR A 27 2.95 -4.99 6.61
N GLN A 28 2.54 -5.73 7.65
CA GLN A 28 2.47 -5.19 9.02
C GLN A 28 3.85 -4.82 9.57
N ARG A 29 4.89 -5.62 9.32
CA ARG A 29 6.26 -5.28 9.74
C ARG A 29 6.78 -4.05 9.01
N VAL A 30 6.53 -3.94 7.70
CA VAL A 30 6.90 -2.76 6.90
C VAL A 30 6.21 -1.52 7.43
N TYR A 31 4.89 -1.58 7.65
CA TYR A 31 4.12 -0.49 8.25
C TYR A 31 4.72 -0.01 9.58
N ASN A 32 4.97 -0.93 10.51
CA ASN A 32 5.53 -0.57 11.82
C ASN A 32 6.90 0.11 11.70
N LEU A 33 7.74 -0.36 10.77
CA LEU A 33 9.05 0.23 10.52
C LEU A 33 8.92 1.63 9.90
N CYS A 34 8.02 1.79 8.92
CA CYS A 34 7.70 3.08 8.30
C CYS A 34 7.23 4.09 9.35
N MET A 35 6.33 3.71 10.27
CA MET A 35 5.84 4.61 11.32
C MET A 35 6.92 4.99 12.32
N HIS A 36 7.84 4.07 12.63
CA HIS A 36 8.97 4.38 13.48
C HIS A 36 9.94 5.37 12.82
N ILE A 37 10.41 5.07 11.60
CA ILE A 37 11.39 5.91 10.89
C ILE A 37 10.76 7.24 10.52
N GLY A 38 9.55 7.24 9.95
CA GLY A 38 8.86 8.46 9.55
C GLY A 38 8.59 9.42 10.70
N GLY A 39 8.34 8.89 11.91
CA GLY A 39 8.16 9.71 13.11
C GLY A 39 9.46 10.39 13.56
N VAL A 40 10.61 9.74 13.38
CA VAL A 40 11.94 10.30 13.67
C VAL A 40 12.35 11.33 12.62
N GLU A 41 12.11 11.03 11.34
CA GLU A 41 12.51 11.87 10.20
C GLU A 41 11.54 13.03 9.92
N GLY A 42 10.39 13.09 10.60
CA GLY A 42 9.38 14.12 10.38
C GLY A 42 8.66 14.00 9.03
N ALA A 43 8.47 12.78 8.54
CA ALA A 43 7.76 12.51 7.29
C ALA A 43 6.25 12.78 7.41
N ASP A 44 5.57 12.90 6.28
CA ASP A 44 4.10 12.85 6.23
C ASP A 44 3.61 11.43 6.57
N LEU A 45 3.28 11.21 7.84
CA LEU A 45 2.89 9.89 8.36
C LEU A 45 1.61 9.35 7.73
N GLU A 46 0.69 10.21 7.32
CA GLU A 46 -0.56 9.77 6.68
C GLU A 46 -0.26 9.21 5.28
N ALA A 47 0.56 9.92 4.50
CA ALA A 47 1.00 9.43 3.20
C ALA A 47 1.82 8.13 3.33
N LEU A 48 2.71 8.09 4.33
CA LEU A 48 3.60 6.96 4.56
C LEU A 48 2.85 5.71 5.04
N GLU A 49 1.85 5.87 5.91
CA GLU A 49 0.97 4.78 6.36
C GLU A 49 0.22 4.15 5.17
N ILE A 50 -0.39 5.00 4.34
CA ILE A 50 -1.18 4.52 3.19
C ILE A 50 -0.27 3.81 2.18
N ALA A 51 0.88 4.39 1.85
CA ALA A 51 1.85 3.76 0.95
C ALA A 51 2.35 2.42 1.51
N ALA A 52 2.68 2.35 2.80
CA ALA A 52 3.15 1.12 3.42
C ALA A 52 2.12 -0.02 3.36
N TYR A 53 0.83 0.26 3.57
CA TYR A 53 -0.22 -0.75 3.43
C TYR A 53 -0.45 -1.20 1.99
N LEU A 54 -0.24 -0.30 1.02
CA LEU A 54 -0.56 -0.55 -0.38
C LEU A 54 0.62 -1.03 -1.24
N HIS A 55 1.87 -0.91 -0.77
CA HIS A 55 3.06 -1.13 -1.62
C HIS A 55 3.07 -2.50 -2.33
N ASP A 56 2.63 -3.57 -1.65
CA ASP A 56 2.70 -4.94 -2.15
C ASP A 56 1.34 -5.51 -2.63
N VAL A 57 0.28 -4.69 -2.71
CA VAL A 57 -1.07 -5.20 -3.10
C VAL A 57 -1.14 -5.72 -4.54
N GLY A 58 -0.14 -5.40 -5.37
CA GLY A 58 0.03 -5.95 -6.72
C GLY A 58 0.69 -7.34 -6.76
N ARG A 59 1.20 -7.87 -5.65
CA ARG A 59 2.03 -9.09 -5.62
C ARG A 59 1.31 -10.32 -6.17
N SER A 60 0.02 -10.50 -5.90
CA SER A 60 -0.74 -11.66 -6.41
C SER A 60 -0.76 -11.69 -7.95
N TYR A 61 -0.91 -10.54 -8.59
CA TYR A 61 -0.91 -10.40 -10.05
C TYR A 61 0.46 -10.75 -10.65
N GLU A 62 1.55 -10.34 -9.99
CA GLU A 62 2.91 -10.73 -10.40
C GLU A 62 3.10 -12.24 -10.30
N CYS A 63 2.65 -12.86 -9.20
CA CYS A 63 2.73 -14.32 -9.03
C CYS A 63 1.91 -15.08 -10.08
N GLU A 64 0.65 -14.69 -10.30
CA GLU A 64 -0.26 -15.32 -11.27
C GLU A 64 0.25 -15.21 -12.70
N SER A 65 0.80 -14.03 -13.04
CA SER A 65 1.38 -13.76 -14.36
C SER A 65 2.79 -14.30 -14.55
N LYS A 66 3.37 -14.93 -13.52
CA LYS A 66 4.76 -15.42 -13.50
C LYS A 66 5.78 -14.31 -13.85
N GLY A 67 5.54 -13.11 -13.33
CA GLY A 67 6.42 -11.94 -13.50
C GLY A 67 6.18 -11.13 -14.77
N ALA A 68 5.18 -11.46 -15.59
CA ALA A 68 4.83 -10.62 -16.75
C ALA A 68 4.17 -9.29 -16.35
N VAL A 69 3.59 -9.23 -15.15
CA VAL A 69 3.06 -8.01 -14.53
C VAL A 69 3.94 -7.63 -13.36
N CYS A 70 4.45 -6.40 -13.34
CA CYS A 70 5.20 -5.85 -12.21
C CYS A 70 4.25 -5.53 -11.05
N HIS A 71 4.53 -6.06 -9.84
CA HIS A 71 3.69 -5.81 -8.66
C HIS A 71 3.62 -4.33 -8.27
N ALA A 72 4.72 -3.57 -8.40
CA ALA A 72 4.76 -2.15 -8.07
C ALA A 72 3.85 -1.33 -9.00
N GLU A 73 3.98 -1.51 -10.32
CA GLU A 73 3.13 -0.82 -11.31
C GLU A 73 1.65 -1.16 -11.10
N ARG A 74 1.35 -2.45 -10.86
CA ARG A 74 -0.02 -2.90 -10.61
C ARG A 74 -0.54 -2.38 -9.27
N GLY A 75 0.29 -2.34 -8.23
CA GLY A 75 -0.03 -1.77 -6.93
C GLY A 75 -0.35 -0.29 -7.03
N ALA A 76 0.45 0.47 -7.77
CA ALA A 76 0.25 1.89 -8.02
C ALA A 76 -1.07 2.15 -8.77
N GLU A 77 -1.44 1.31 -9.73
CA GLU A 77 -2.74 1.37 -10.41
C GLU A 77 -3.92 1.10 -9.46
N ILE A 78 -3.81 0.07 -8.61
CA ILE A 78 -4.82 -0.26 -7.59
C ILE A 78 -4.99 0.90 -6.61
N ALA A 79 -3.89 1.43 -6.08
CA ALA A 79 -3.88 2.56 -5.17
C ALA A 79 -4.50 3.81 -5.82
N ARG A 80 -4.15 4.12 -7.06
CA ARG A 80 -4.72 5.24 -7.81
C ARG A 80 -6.25 5.15 -7.91
N ASN A 81 -6.80 3.96 -8.12
CA ASN A 81 -8.24 3.77 -8.19
C ASN A 81 -8.90 3.84 -6.81
N LEU A 82 -8.29 3.23 -5.79
CA LEU A 82 -8.80 3.25 -4.42
C LEU A 82 -8.88 4.67 -3.86
N LEU A 83 -7.81 5.46 -4.03
CA LEU A 83 -7.67 6.78 -3.40
C LEU A 83 -8.56 7.87 -4.03
N LYS A 84 -9.24 7.62 -5.16
CA LYS A 84 -10.19 8.57 -5.76
C LYS A 84 -11.29 8.97 -4.77
N GLU A 85 -11.76 8.01 -3.98
CA GLU A 85 -12.88 8.15 -3.05
C GLU A 85 -12.46 8.74 -1.68
N TYR A 86 -11.16 8.97 -1.47
CA TYR A 86 -10.63 9.46 -0.19
C TYR A 86 -10.41 10.98 -0.22
N PRO A 87 -10.70 11.68 0.89
CA PRO A 87 -10.59 13.14 1.00
C PRO A 87 -9.13 13.61 1.20
N LEU A 88 -8.23 13.15 0.34
CA LEU A 88 -6.81 13.53 0.31
C LEU A 88 -6.59 14.57 -0.79
N SER A 89 -5.58 15.45 -0.63
CA SER A 89 -5.17 16.35 -1.72
C SER A 89 -4.61 15.57 -2.90
N ASP A 90 -4.72 16.13 -4.11
CA ASP A 90 -4.16 15.51 -5.31
C ASP A 90 -2.65 15.31 -5.21
N GLU A 91 -1.95 16.24 -4.56
CA GLU A 91 -0.52 16.14 -4.27
C GLU A 91 -0.21 14.94 -3.36
N ARG A 92 -0.97 14.76 -2.27
CA ARG A 92 -0.78 13.64 -1.36
C ARG A 92 -1.10 12.31 -2.04
N LYS A 93 -2.19 12.25 -2.84
CA LYS A 93 -2.51 11.07 -3.66
C LYS A 93 -1.37 10.73 -4.61
N ALA A 94 -0.83 11.73 -5.32
CA ALA A 94 0.29 11.53 -6.24
C ALA A 94 1.55 11.04 -5.52
N ASN A 95 1.86 11.60 -4.35
CA ASN A 95 3.00 11.18 -3.54
C ASN A 95 2.85 9.73 -3.07
N ILE A 96 1.68 9.36 -2.52
CA ILE A 96 1.39 7.97 -2.12
C ILE A 96 1.58 7.01 -3.29
N ILE A 97 1.02 7.33 -4.46
CA ILE A 97 1.11 6.48 -5.65
C ILE A 97 2.55 6.39 -6.16
N HIS A 98 3.36 7.45 -6.01
CA HIS A 98 4.77 7.44 -6.39
C HIS A 98 5.63 6.57 -5.46
N CYS A 99 5.26 6.47 -4.18
CA CYS A 99 5.95 5.64 -3.20
C CYS A 99 5.64 4.13 -3.33
N ILE A 100 4.63 3.76 -4.12
CA ILE A 100 4.22 2.38 -4.41
C ILE A 100 4.86 1.92 -5.71
#